data_AF-R8CIA8-F1
#
_entry.id   AF-R8CIA8-F1
#
_cell.length_a   1.000
_cell.length_b   1.000
_cell.length_c   1.000
_cell.angle_alpha   90.00
_cell.angle_beta   90.00
_cell.angle_gamma   90.00
#
_symmetry.space_group_name_H-M   'P 1'
#
loop_
_entity.id
_entity.type
_entity.pdbx_description
1 polymer ?
#
loop_
_entity_poly.entity_id
_entity_poly.type
_entity_poly.pdbx_seq_one_letter_code
_entity_poly.pdbx_strand_id
1 'polypeptide(L)' 'MIEPLRRVIIENNADGTQVTRLPNHEEVVKKVNEIIIYLNKKEILKREDRIKGLKFGSRYE' A
#
# COMPACT_ATOMS: atom_id res chain seq x y z
N MET A 1 5.23 2.95 3.07
CA MET A 1 5.26 1.59 2.48
C MET A 1 4.02 0.85 2.94
N ILE A 2 3.44 -0.02 2.13
CA ILE A 2 2.27 -0.82 2.55
C ILE A 2 2.79 -1.97 3.39
N GLU A 3 2.36 -2.05 4.65
CA GLU A 3 2.73 -3.16 5.53
C GLU A 3 2.07 -4.47 5.08
N PRO A 4 2.74 -5.63 5.23
CA PRO A 4 2.17 -6.91 4.83
C PRO A 4 0.97 -7.28 5.72
N LEU A 5 0.02 -8.02 5.14
CA LEU A 5 -1.10 -8.58 5.89
C LEU A 5 -0.56 -9.63 6.88
N ARG A 6 -0.89 -9.49 8.16
CA ARG A 6 -0.45 -10.39 9.24
C ARG A 6 -1.64 -11.14 9.83
N ARG A 7 -1.35 -12.24 10.54
CA ARG A 7 -2.36 -12.89 11.37
C ARG A 7 -2.88 -11.90 12.40
N VAL A 8 -4.17 -11.96 12.68
CA VAL A 8 -4.81 -11.10 13.66
C VAL A 8 -4.67 -11.76 15.03
N ILE A 9 -4.10 -11.04 15.99
CA ILE A 9 -4.01 -11.49 17.38
C ILE A 9 -5.40 -11.32 17.98
N ILE A 10 -5.98 -12.43 18.44
CA ILE A 10 -7.30 -12.46 19.08
C ILE A 10 -7.12 -12.33 20.58
N GLU A 11 -6.15 -13.06 21.13
CA GLU A 11 -5.93 -13.14 22.56
C GLU A 11 -4.44 -13.23 22.85
N ASN A 12 -4.03 -12.61 23.95
CA ASN A 12 -2.68 -12.61 24.44
C ASN A 12 -2.74 -13.07 25.90
N ASN A 13 -2.35 -14.32 26.14
CA ASN A 13 -2.46 -14.93 27.45
C ASN A 13 -1.32 -14.43 28.35
N ALA A 14 -1.57 -14.40 29.66
CA ALA A 14 -0.57 -13.98 30.66
C ALA A 14 0.69 -14.87 30.65
N ASP A 15 0.57 -16.11 30.16
CA ASP A 15 1.67 -17.07 30.01
C ASP A 15 2.58 -16.78 28.79
N GLY A 16 2.33 -15.69 28.07
CA GLY A 16 3.11 -15.27 26.90
C GLY A 16 2.68 -15.93 25.58
N THR A 17 1.64 -16.75 25.58
CA THR A 17 1.11 -17.38 24.36
C THR A 17 0.09 -16.49 23.65
N GLN A 18 0.08 -16.52 22.33
CA GLN A 18 -0.88 -15.76 21.51
C GLN A 18 -1.80 -16.68 20.71
N VAL A 19 -3.09 -16.40 20.77
CA VAL A 19 -4.08 -17.00 19.88
C VAL A 19 -4.26 -16.08 18.68
N THR A 20 -4.00 -16.60 17.48
CA THR A 20 -4.08 -15.82 16.24
C THR A 20 -5.01 -16.48 15.22
N ARG A 21 -5.76 -15.65 14.49
CA ARG A 21 -6.54 -16.10 13.32
C ARG A 21 -5.94 -15.62 12.01
N LEU A 22 -6.33 -16.31 10.94
CA LEU A 22 -6.14 -15.79 9.60
C LEU A 22 -7.01 -14.54 9.37
N PRO A 23 -6.54 -13.60 8.54
CA PRO A 23 -7.36 -12.50 8.07
C PRO A 23 -8.59 -13.05 7.34
N ASN A 24 -9.73 -12.40 7.51
CA ASN A 24 -10.96 -12.75 6.82
C ASN A 24 -10.95 -12.18 5.38
N HIS A 25 -11.99 -12.53 4.60
CA HIS A 25 -12.11 -12.09 3.21
C HIS A 25 -12.10 -10.55 3.08
N GLU A 26 -12.84 -9.84 3.94
CA GLU A 26 -12.93 -8.38 3.89
C GLU A 26 -11.58 -7.70 4.17
N GLU A 27 -10.82 -8.22 5.14
CA GLU A 27 -9.48 -7.74 5.49
C GLU A 27 -8.49 -7.92 4.33
N VAL A 28 -8.57 -9.06 3.62
CA VAL A 28 -7.78 -9.33 2.42
C VAL A 28 -8.16 -8.36 1.30
N VAL A 29 -9.46 -8.20 1.01
CA VAL A 29 -9.96 -7.30 -0.05
C VAL A 29 -9.57 -5.84 0.24
N LYS A 30 -9.72 -5.40 1.49
CA LYS A 30 -9.28 -4.06 1.92
C LYS A 30 -7.80 -3.87 1.62
N LYS A 31 -6.97 -4.89 1.88
CA LYS A 31 -5.53 -4.80 1.64
C LYS A 31 -5.17 -4.72 0.15
N VAL A 32 -5.88 -5.49 -0.67
CA VAL A 32 -5.74 -5.42 -2.14
C VAL A 32 -6.08 -4.01 -2.64
N ASN A 33 -7.17 -3.41 -2.14
CA ASN A 33 -7.54 -2.04 -2.50
C ASN A 33 -6.48 -1.00 -2.10
N GLU A 34 -5.89 -1.12 -0.91
CA GLU A 34 -4.76 -0.25 -0.53
C GLU A 34 -3.59 -0.34 -1.51
N ILE A 35 -3.25 -1.55 -1.95
CA ILE A 35 -2.16 -1.79 -2.92
C ILE A 35 -2.48 -1.12 -4.25
N ILE A 36 -3.69 -1.30 -4.76
CA ILE A 36 -4.14 -0.69 -6.02
C ILE A 36 -4.07 0.84 -5.93
N ILE A 37 -4.57 1.44 -4.85
CA ILE A 37 -4.55 2.89 -4.65
C ILE A 37 -3.11 3.42 -4.63
N TYR A 38 -2.20 2.71 -3.94
CA TYR A 38 -0.81 3.11 -3.88
C TYR A 38 -0.10 3.04 -5.23
N LEU A 39 -0.36 1.99 -6.02
CA LEU A 39 0.19 1.86 -7.37
C LEU A 39 -0.34 2.97 -8.28
N ASN A 40 -1.65 3.24 -8.24
CA ASN A 40 -2.25 4.33 -9.02
C ASN A 40 -1.64 5.69 -8.65
N LYS A 41 -1.46 5.98 -7.35
CA LYS A 41 -0.79 7.21 -6.91
C LYS A 41 0.65 7.29 -7.44
N LYS A 42 1.41 6.19 -7.40
CA LYS A 42 2.77 6.15 -7.95
C LYS A 42 2.80 6.39 -9.46
N GLU A 43 1.86 5.83 -10.20
CA GLU A 43 1.78 6.05 -11.65
C GLU A 43 1.44 7.51 -11.99
N ILE A 44 0.51 8.12 -11.25
CA ILE A 44 0.18 9.54 -11.41
C ILE A 44 1.41 10.41 -11.15
N LEU A 45 2.11 10.19 -10.03
CA LEU A 45 3.32 10.94 -9.70
C LEU A 45 4.41 10.79 -10.79
N LYS A 46 4.61 9.56 -11.30
CA LYS A 46 5.54 9.32 -12.42
C LYS A 46 5.13 10.06 -13.69
N ARG A 47 3.83 10.18 -13.98
CA ARG A 47 3.33 10.93 -15.15
C ARG A 47 3.53 12.43 -14.95
N GLU A 48 3.27 12.97 -13.77
CA GLU A 48 3.46 14.39 -13.47
C GLU A 48 4.93 14.81 -13.57
N ASP A 49 5.86 13.98 -13.07
CA ASP A 49 7.30 14.23 -13.20
C ASP A 49 7.76 14.24 -14.68
N ARG A 50 7.21 13.33 -15.51
CA ARG A 50 7.47 13.33 -16.96
C ARG A 50 6.95 14.59 -17.65
N ILE A 51 5.75 15.04 -17.31
CA ILE A 51 5.15 16.26 -17.88
C ILE A 51 5.97 17.50 -17.49
N LYS A 52 6.45 17.59 -16.24
CA LYS A 52 7.35 18.67 -15.83
C LYS A 52 8.66 18.64 -16.62
N GLY A 53 9.30 17.48 -16.74
CA GLY A 53 10.53 17.31 -17.54
C GLY A 53 10.38 17.77 -18.99
N LEU A 54 9.25 17.46 -19.64
CA LEU A 54 8.93 17.92 -21.00
C LEU A 54 8.79 19.45 -21.09
N LYS A 55 8.15 20.10 -20.10
CA LYS A 55 7.98 21.56 -20.07
C LYS A 55 9.30 22.32 -19.85
N PHE A 56 10.28 21.72 -19.18
CA PHE A 56 11.62 22.31 -19.03
C PHE A 56 12.51 22.10 -20.25
N GLY A 57 12.33 21.01 -21.01
CA GLY A 57 13.04 20.74 -22.26
C GLY A 57 12.64 21.68 -23.42
N SER A 58 11.36 22.05 -23.52
CA SER A 58 10.87 22.94 -24.59
C SER A 58 11.10 24.44 -24.35
N ARG A 59 11.83 24.83 -23.30
CA ARG A 59 12.15 26.24 -23.01
C ARG A 59 13.51 26.70 -23.55
N TYR A 60 14.25 25.80 -24.19
CA TYR A 60 15.55 26.05 -24.79
C TYR A 60 15.58 25.56 -26.25
N GLU A 61 14.58 25.93 -27.04
CA GLU A 61 14.61 25.90 -28.52
C GLU A 61 14.07 27.21 -29.07
#